data_AF-A0A7X6SBF0-F1
#
_entry.id   AF-A0A7X6SBF0-F1
#
_cell.length_a   1.000
_cell.length_b   1.000
_cell.length_c   1.000
_cell.angle_alpha   90.00
_cell.angle_beta   90.00
_cell.angle_gamma   90.00
#
_symmetry.space_group_name_H-M   'P 1'
#
loop_
_entity.id
_entity.type
_entity.pdbx_description
1 polymer ?
#
loop_
_entity_poly.entity_id
_entity_poly.type
_entity_poly.pdbx_seq_one_letter_code
_entity_poly.pdbx_strand_id
1 'polypeptide(L)'
;MYELRQQQRKQMREHRFFYHFILGIGIFVFSQGCSLMSKRPGYAATAAILGIIMHNASVHKIFERIFKYSAHKNAKAAMIISLILIAIISYFIRLGFILFVLLDFASIILFTAAALIYSKFENRQE
;
A
#
# COMPACT_ATOMS: atom_id res chain seq x y z
N MET A 1 25.12 -17.98 -23.52
CA MET A 1 25.29 -17.86 -22.04
C MET A 1 25.27 -16.41 -21.52
N TYR A 2 25.72 -15.41 -22.29
CA TYR A 2 25.61 -13.98 -21.92
C TYR A 2 24.17 -13.43 -22.08
N GLU A 3 23.45 -13.87 -23.11
CA GLU A 3 22.06 -13.46 -23.37
C GLU A 3 21.09 -13.91 -22.27
N LEU A 4 21.23 -15.16 -21.78
CA LEU A 4 20.47 -15.68 -20.64
C LEU A 4 20.68 -14.84 -19.37
N ARG A 5 21.91 -14.39 -19.10
CA ARG A 5 22.21 -13.50 -17.96
C ARG A 5 21.65 -12.09 -18.15
N GLN A 6 21.56 -11.59 -19.38
CA GLN A 6 20.90 -10.30 -19.68
C GLN A 6 19.37 -10.40 -19.56
N GLN A 7 18.76 -11.48 -20.02
CA GLN A 7 17.32 -11.74 -19.85
C GLN A 7 16.93 -11.86 -18.37
N GLN A 8 17.71 -12.60 -17.57
CA GLN A 8 17.48 -12.65 -16.12
C GLN A 8 17.61 -11.28 -15.45
N ARG A 9 18.59 -10.44 -15.86
CA ARG A 9 18.72 -9.07 -15.34
C ARG A 9 17.57 -8.17 -15.76
N LYS A 10 17.02 -8.33 -16.96
CA LYS A 10 15.80 -7.62 -17.42
C LYS A 10 14.58 -8.05 -16.61
N GLN A 11 14.34 -9.35 -16.45
CA GLN A 11 13.25 -9.88 -15.62
C GLN A 11 13.37 -9.43 -14.16
N MET A 12 14.57 -9.44 -13.59
CA MET A 12 14.82 -8.94 -12.24
C MET A 12 14.54 -7.42 -12.12
N ARG A 13 14.74 -6.64 -13.18
CA ARG A 13 14.36 -5.21 -13.22
C ARG A 13 12.85 -5.02 -13.36
N GLU A 14 12.17 -5.78 -14.22
CA GLU A 14 10.70 -5.70 -14.36
C GLU A 14 9.99 -6.09 -13.05
N HIS A 15 10.39 -7.20 -12.42
CA HIS A 15 9.93 -7.56 -11.07
C HIS A 15 10.33 -6.54 -9.99
N ARG A 16 11.32 -5.67 -10.26
CA ARG A 16 11.69 -4.59 -9.35
C ARG A 16 10.62 -3.50 -9.32
N PHE A 17 10.08 -3.16 -10.49
CA PHE A 17 9.08 -2.11 -10.63
C PHE A 17 7.63 -2.62 -10.47
N PHE A 18 7.38 -3.90 -10.69
CA PHE A 18 6.04 -4.49 -10.61
C PHE A 18 5.27 -4.10 -9.33
N TYR A 19 5.88 -4.24 -8.15
CA TYR A 19 5.22 -3.87 -6.89
C TYR A 19 5.01 -2.36 -6.76
N HIS A 20 5.90 -1.53 -7.30
CA HIS A 20 5.73 -0.07 -7.33
C HIS A 20 4.56 0.32 -8.22
N PHE A 21 4.37 -0.36 -9.36
CA PHE A 21 3.19 -0.19 -10.22
C PHE A 21 1.91 -0.62 -9.52
N ILE A 22 1.91 -1.79 -8.85
CA ILE A 22 0.76 -2.23 -8.04
C ILE A 22 0.43 -1.21 -6.96
N LEU A 23 1.44 -0.65 -6.29
CA LEU A 23 1.23 0.37 -5.26
C LEU A 23 0.61 1.63 -5.88
N GLY A 24 1.18 2.15 -6.97
CA GLY A 24 0.65 3.35 -7.64
C GLY A 24 -0.79 3.18 -8.12
N ILE A 25 -1.12 2.03 -8.72
CA ILE A 25 -2.49 1.70 -9.13
C ILE A 25 -3.37 1.54 -7.90
N GLY A 26 -2.87 0.88 -6.84
CA GLY A 26 -3.58 0.71 -5.57
C GLY A 26 -3.98 2.04 -4.95
N ILE A 27 -3.06 3.01 -4.90
CA ILE A 27 -3.32 4.37 -4.41
C ILE A 27 -4.41 5.06 -5.23
N PHE A 28 -4.28 5.00 -6.55
CA PHE A 28 -5.23 5.62 -7.46
C PHE A 28 -6.63 5.01 -7.32
N VAL A 29 -6.73 3.68 -7.38
CA VAL A 29 -7.99 2.93 -7.31
C VAL A 29 -8.67 3.11 -5.96
N PHE A 30 -7.90 3.05 -4.86
CA PHE A 30 -8.42 3.29 -3.52
C PHE A 30 -8.98 4.71 -3.37
N SER A 31 -8.19 5.71 -3.79
CA SER A 31 -8.57 7.12 -3.69
C SER A 31 -9.77 7.48 -4.56
N GLN A 32 -9.87 6.90 -5.76
CA GLN A 32 -11.06 7.02 -6.63
C GLN A 32 -12.28 6.36 -6.00
N GLY A 33 -12.12 5.15 -5.45
CA GLY A 33 -13.17 4.43 -4.73
C GLY A 33 -13.73 5.27 -3.58
N CYS A 34 -12.85 5.80 -2.72
CA CYS A 34 -13.25 6.65 -1.61
C CYS A 34 -13.92 7.96 -2.08
N SER A 35 -13.39 8.61 -3.13
CA SER A 35 -13.97 9.86 -3.64
C SER A 35 -15.37 9.69 -4.25
N LEU A 36 -15.66 8.52 -4.81
CA LEU A 36 -16.96 8.19 -5.42
C LEU A 36 -17.94 7.54 -4.44
N MET A 37 -17.49 7.16 -3.24
CA MET A 37 -18.27 6.43 -2.24
C MET A 37 -19.57 7.15 -1.88
N SER A 38 -19.53 8.49 -1.76
CA SER A 38 -20.70 9.30 -1.44
C SER A 38 -21.71 9.44 -2.60
N LYS A 39 -21.34 9.09 -3.84
CA LYS A 39 -22.18 9.26 -5.05
C LYS A 39 -22.69 7.94 -5.61
N ARG A 40 -21.84 6.91 -5.65
CA ARG A 40 -22.13 5.60 -6.25
C ARG A 40 -21.53 4.49 -5.38
N PRO A 41 -22.11 4.22 -4.20
CA PRO A 41 -21.49 3.36 -3.20
C PRO A 41 -21.21 1.93 -3.69
N GLY A 42 -22.04 1.37 -4.57
CA GLY A 42 -21.84 0.00 -5.08
C GLY A 42 -20.50 -0.22 -5.79
N TYR A 43 -20.23 0.55 -6.85
CA TYR A 43 -18.96 0.45 -7.60
C TYR A 43 -17.78 1.08 -6.85
N ALA A 44 -18.04 2.06 -5.99
CA ALA A 44 -17.01 2.70 -5.19
C ALA A 44 -16.45 1.76 -4.10
N ALA A 45 -17.31 0.95 -3.48
CA ALA A 45 -16.91 -0.02 -2.48
C ALA A 45 -16.00 -1.10 -3.06
N THR A 46 -16.32 -1.62 -4.25
CA THR A 46 -15.47 -2.61 -4.91
C THR A 46 -14.11 -2.03 -5.30
N ALA A 47 -14.06 -0.78 -5.78
CA ALA A 47 -12.80 -0.08 -6.04
C ALA A 47 -11.99 0.12 -4.75
N ALA A 48 -12.61 0.55 -3.65
CA ALA A 48 -11.92 0.72 -2.37
C ALA A 48 -11.35 -0.61 -1.85
N ILE A 49 -12.13 -1.70 -1.90
CA ILE A 49 -11.69 -3.05 -1.52
C ILE A 49 -10.52 -3.52 -2.39
N LEU A 50 -10.61 -3.33 -3.71
CA LEU A 50 -9.53 -3.67 -4.63
C LEU A 50 -8.26 -2.88 -4.30
N GLY A 51 -8.39 -1.58 -4.03
CA GLY A 51 -7.30 -0.73 -3.59
C GLY A 51 -6.63 -1.25 -2.31
N ILE A 52 -7.41 -1.66 -1.30
CA ILE A 52 -6.89 -2.27 -0.07
C ILE A 52 -6.09 -3.55 -0.35
N ILE A 53 -6.59 -4.43 -1.24
CA ILE A 53 -5.88 -5.65 -1.63
C ILE A 53 -4.56 -5.32 -2.32
N MET A 54 -4.54 -4.30 -3.19
CA MET A 54 -3.31 -3.88 -3.88
C MET A 54 -2.28 -3.31 -2.91
N HIS A 55 -2.70 -2.52 -1.91
CA HIS A 55 -1.82 -2.07 -0.82
C HIS A 55 -1.24 -3.23 -0.03
N ASN A 56 -2.10 -4.19 0.35
CA ASN A 56 -1.71 -5.39 1.07
C ASN A 56 -0.64 -6.22 0.33
N ALA A 57 -0.77 -6.34 -0.99
CA ALA A 57 0.15 -7.10 -1.84
C ALA A 57 1.47 -6.38 -2.12
N SER A 58 1.47 -5.05 -2.19
CA SER A 58 2.61 -4.26 -2.65
C SER A 58 3.45 -3.65 -1.53
N VAL A 59 2.83 -3.01 -0.54
CA VAL A 59 3.53 -2.16 0.45
C VAL A 59 4.56 -2.97 1.24
N HIS A 60 4.18 -4.17 1.70
CA HIS A 60 5.09 -5.04 2.43
C HIS A 60 6.30 -5.47 1.59
N LYS A 61 6.08 -5.83 0.32
CA LYS A 61 7.16 -6.25 -0.59
C LYS A 61 8.10 -5.11 -0.97
N ILE A 62 7.57 -3.90 -1.09
CA ILE A 62 8.38 -2.69 -1.31
C ILE A 62 9.22 -2.41 -0.07
N PHE A 63 8.60 -2.46 1.12
CA PHE A 63 9.30 -2.22 2.38
C PHE A 63 10.45 -3.20 2.61
N GLU A 64 10.20 -4.51 2.49
CA GLU A 64 11.24 -5.55 2.62
C GLU A 64 12.41 -5.30 1.68
N ARG A 65 12.11 -4.85 0.45
CA ARG A 65 13.13 -4.57 -0.56
C ARG A 65 13.96 -3.32 -0.24
N ILE A 66 13.35 -2.29 0.34
CA ILE A 66 14.03 -1.03 0.69
C ILE A 66 14.86 -1.20 1.96
N PHE A 67 14.26 -1.76 3.02
CA PHE A 67 14.84 -1.81 4.36
C PHE A 67 15.56 -3.12 4.67
N LYS A 68 15.44 -4.15 3.82
CA LYS A 68 16.11 -5.46 3.93
C LYS A 68 15.76 -6.30 5.17
N TYR A 69 14.67 -5.98 5.87
CA TYR A 69 14.10 -6.83 6.92
C TYR A 69 12.57 -6.90 6.78
N SER A 70 11.98 -7.96 7.34
CA SER A 70 10.54 -8.21 7.27
C SER A 70 9.76 -7.23 8.14
N ALA A 71 8.73 -6.59 7.59
CA ALA A 71 7.85 -5.76 8.38
C ALA A 71 7.04 -6.61 9.38
N HIS A 72 6.91 -6.13 10.61
CA HIS A 72 6.12 -6.80 11.64
C HIS A 72 4.63 -6.88 11.25
N LYS A 73 3.96 -7.98 11.61
CA LYS A 73 2.53 -8.22 11.28
C LYS A 73 1.62 -7.10 11.77
N ASN A 74 1.94 -6.49 12.92
CA ASN A 74 1.15 -5.40 13.50
C ASN A 74 1.20 -4.11 12.66
N ALA A 75 2.34 -3.80 12.03
CA ALA A 75 2.44 -2.62 11.15
C ALA A 75 1.51 -2.77 9.94
N LYS A 76 1.49 -3.98 9.37
CA LYS A 76 0.59 -4.34 8.26
C LYS A 76 -0.88 -4.22 8.67
N ALA A 77 -1.25 -4.73 9.85
CA ALA A 77 -2.61 -4.60 10.37
C ALA A 77 -3.01 -3.12 10.57
N ALA A 78 -2.11 -2.30 11.13
CA ALA A 78 -2.36 -0.87 11.35
C ALA A 78 -2.66 -0.13 10.04
N MET A 79 -1.93 -0.43 8.96
CA MET A 79 -2.19 0.12 7.63
C MET A 79 -3.59 -0.25 7.13
N ILE A 80 -3.95 -1.54 7.18
CA ILE A 80 -5.26 -2.01 6.69
C ILE A 80 -6.40 -1.40 7.50
N ILE A 81 -6.26 -1.32 8.82
CA ILE A 81 -7.24 -0.68 9.70
C ILE A 81 -7.40 0.80 9.33
N SER A 82 -6.28 1.50 9.08
CA SER A 82 -6.30 2.90 8.64
C SER A 82 -7.03 3.08 7.30
N LEU A 83 -6.75 2.23 6.30
CA LEU A 83 -7.44 2.28 5.00
C LEU A 83 -8.94 1.98 5.13
N ILE A 84 -9.32 1.00 5.95
CA ILE A 84 -10.73 0.69 6.23
C ILE A 84 -11.42 1.90 6.88
N LEU A 85 -10.78 2.53 7.87
CA LEU A 85 -11.33 3.71 8.53
C LEU A 85 -11.53 4.87 7.54
N ILE A 86 -10.56 5.11 6.65
CA ILE A 86 -10.66 6.11 5.59
C ILE A 86 -11.85 5.77 4.66
N ALA A 87 -11.99 4.52 4.25
CA ALA A 87 -13.10 4.07 3.41
C ALA A 87 -14.46 4.26 4.09
N ILE A 88 -14.58 3.97 5.39
CA ILE A 88 -15.81 4.22 6.16
C ILE A 88 -16.12 5.71 6.23
N ILE A 89 -15.13 6.54 6.57
CA ILE A 89 -15.30 8.00 6.65
C ILE A 89 -15.71 8.58 5.29
N SER A 90 -15.18 8.03 4.18
CA SER A 90 -15.51 8.47 2.83
C SER A 90 -16.99 8.31 2.45
N TYR A 91 -17.71 7.42 3.15
CA TYR A 91 -19.15 7.27 2.99
C TYR A 91 -19.92 8.48 3.54
N PHE A 92 -19.47 9.03 4.67
CA PHE A 92 -20.14 10.13 5.36
C PHE A 92 -19.66 11.50 4.91
N ILE A 93 -18.38 11.63 4.59
CA ILE A 93 -17.75 12.90 4.26
C ILE A 93 -17.28 12.89 2.81
N ARG A 94 -17.81 13.83 2.04
CA ARG A 94 -17.36 14.06 0.68
C ARG A 94 -16.08 14.88 0.68
N LEU A 95 -14.95 14.19 0.69
CA LEU A 95 -13.64 14.80 0.45
C LEU A 95 -13.28 14.75 -1.03
N GLY A 96 -12.49 15.72 -1.50
CA GLY A 96 -11.93 15.69 -2.84
C GLY A 96 -10.95 14.53 -3.01
N PHE A 97 -10.80 14.03 -4.24
CA PHE A 97 -9.84 12.97 -4.58
C PHE A 97 -8.43 13.22 -4.01
N ILE A 98 -7.94 14.47 -4.11
CA ILE A 98 -6.61 14.86 -3.61
C ILE A 98 -6.47 14.59 -2.11
N LEU A 99 -7.51 14.84 -1.31
CA LEU A 99 -7.48 14.60 0.13
C LEU A 99 -7.42 13.11 0.45
N PHE A 100 -8.12 12.27 -0.33
CA PHE A 100 -8.01 10.81 -0.16
C PHE A 100 -6.63 10.29 -0.54
N VAL A 101 -6.02 10.81 -1.60
CA VAL A 101 -4.62 10.48 -1.96
C VAL A 101 -3.67 10.84 -0.82
N LEU A 102 -3.83 12.01 -0.19
CA LEU A 102 -3.00 12.41 0.96
C LEU A 102 -3.20 11.51 2.17
N LEU A 103 -4.45 11.12 2.47
CA LEU A 103 -4.76 10.19 3.56
C LEU A 103 -4.19 8.79 3.30
N ASP A 104 -4.19 8.34 2.05
CA ASP A 104 -3.61 7.08 1.63
C ASP A 104 -2.07 7.09 1.80
N PHE A 105 -1.41 8.16 1.34
CA PHE A 105 0.01 8.36 1.61
C PHE A 105 0.33 8.40 3.11
N ALA A 106 -0.51 9.05 3.91
CA ALA A 106 -0.36 9.07 5.37
C ALA A 106 -0.45 7.65 5.97
N SER A 107 -1.34 6.79 5.45
CA SER A 107 -1.44 5.38 5.86
C SER A 107 -0.16 4.59 5.55
N ILE A 108 0.43 4.80 4.36
CA ILE A 108 1.70 4.17 3.96
C ILE A 108 2.88 4.67 4.82
N ILE A 109 2.90 5.97 5.15
CA ILE A 109 3.92 6.54 6.05
C ILE A 109 3.77 5.94 7.45
N LEU A 110 2.53 5.84 7.96
CA LEU A 110 2.24 5.22 9.25
C LEU A 110 2.73 3.76 9.29
N PHE A 111 2.48 2.99 8.23
CA PHE A 111 3.00 1.63 8.09
C PHE A 111 4.54 1.61 8.18
N THR A 112 5.20 2.48 7.44
CA THR A 112 6.67 2.51 7.36
C THR A 112 7.27 2.90 8.70
N ALA A 113 6.71 3.91 9.37
CA ALA A 113 7.13 4.34 10.69
C ALA A 113 6.92 3.23 11.74
N ALA A 114 5.75 2.60 11.77
CA ALA A 114 5.46 1.50 12.69
C ALA A 114 6.41 0.31 12.45
N ALA A 115 6.64 -0.07 11.19
CA ALA A 115 7.54 -1.16 10.84
C ALA A 115 9.01 -0.88 11.24
N LEU A 116 9.47 0.36 11.09
CA LEU A 116 10.79 0.81 11.56
C LEU A 116 10.92 0.75 13.08
N ILE A 117 9.89 1.22 13.81
CA ILE A 117 9.88 1.20 15.27
C ILE A 117 9.92 -0.25 15.76
N TYR A 118 9.03 -1.12 15.27
CA TYR A 118 8.99 -2.52 15.70
C TYR A 118 10.28 -3.28 15.41
N SER A 119 10.88 -3.09 14.23
CA SER A 119 12.18 -3.71 13.90
C SER A 119 13.31 -3.28 14.84
N LYS A 120 13.31 -2.01 15.27
CA LYS A 120 14.31 -1.52 16.22
C LYS A 120 14.15 -2.12 17.62
N PHE A 121 12.93 -2.49 18.02
CA PHE A 121 12.66 -3.17 19.28
C PHE A 121 13.04 -4.66 19.22
N GLU A 122 12.77 -5.33 18.10
CA GLU A 122 13.14 -6.74 17.88
C GLU A 122 14.67 -6.92 17.93
N ASN A 123 15.42 -6.07 17.23
CA ASN A 123 16.90 -6.07 17.26
C ASN A 123 17.53 -5.67 18.61
N ARG A 124 16.74 -5.25 19.61
CA ARG A 124 17.23 -4.95 20.97
C ARG A 124 16.94 -6.06 21.96
N GLN A 125 16.11 -7.04 21.58
CA GLN A 125 15.78 -8.19 22.41
C GLN A 125 16.62 -9.44 22.09
N GLU A 126 17.32 -9.44 20.94
CA GLU A 126 18.44 -10.35 20.65
C GLU A 126 19.76 -9.83 21.24
#